data_AF-A0A8S1PSU5-F1
#
_entry.id   AF-A0A8S1PSU5-F1
#
_cell.length_a   1.000
_cell.length_b   1.000
_cell.length_c   1.000
_cell.angle_alpha   90.00
_cell.angle_beta   90.00
_cell.angle_gamma   90.00
#
_symmetry.space_group_name_H-M   'P 1'
#
loop_
_entity.id
_entity.type
_entity.pdbx_description
1 polymer ?
#
loop_
_entity_poly.entity_id
_entity_poly.type
_entity_poly.pdbx_seq_one_letter_code
_entity_poly.pdbx_strand_id
1 'polypeptide(L)'
;MIFSGNTPPLNGNQNLQGLHNIIGYTFLGLMIFQMLGGVIIKFCIQSVNTQTHLKIKSLMHIYLGYTIYLLGKIQLGFGYYMTYQNQKENGKGDIISFWCVYGFIFLWRIIFEMFYQNGMIYLILKKQNQLPKEHSGTLQDSLLIQYIEQNEQSHIYNEFQNKLWLIFNDEIIDLTGFSHPGGQYIWESVKGREVSRFIYGGCGLEDGTAKQYPHSKNAVVLLKNHVIGSLNTIKFTIPIDENTSTLWKLETITKLNDKTSYFGFTNPKYNIISQFTTIHSFGKYFQIQSSSSKKTPIRQYTCIASMAPENVAYRKELVKYIDYIYTTKQQAKAPQQPKYLKELPLIIKYYESKNGFSQYIHNHKDEMYDIQGPYGPPHGIPNSGKIVIICGGTGIFPFLDLLDFLLKTVIYQIALNKFGKQTADNLNPYDCQFNPNIHITLFFAAANKTELIGSDILFPIIQLQKYLEKPFLRLIIKIKDKIEGIETIEERFSKQMFDKFLGKNLDYQRYLICGPPPMQASVPIILQEMGIQNRFIHFI
;
A
#
# COMPACT_ATOMS: atom_id res chain seq x y z
N MET A 1 23.20 50.88 11.64
CA MET A 1 24.55 51.42 11.85
C MET A 1 25.53 50.63 10.99
N ILE A 2 25.83 51.13 9.79
CA ILE A 2 27.00 50.66 9.04
C ILE A 2 28.17 51.37 9.71
N PHE A 3 29.00 50.63 10.43
CA PHE A 3 30.21 51.17 11.04
C PHE A 3 31.09 51.75 9.93
N SER A 4 31.11 53.07 9.77
CA SER A 4 32.09 53.79 8.95
C SER A 4 33.40 54.02 9.72
N GLY A 5 33.81 53.03 10.52
CA GLY A 5 35.15 53.03 11.09
C GLY A 5 36.11 52.77 9.94
N ASN A 6 37.07 53.67 9.73
CA ASN A 6 38.18 53.43 8.82
C ASN A 6 38.74 52.04 9.14
N THR A 7 38.66 51.12 8.18
CA THR A 7 39.25 49.79 8.33
C THR A 7 40.71 49.99 8.69
N PRO A 8 41.18 49.50 9.86
CA PRO A 8 42.57 49.66 10.23
C PRO A 8 43.43 49.15 9.08
N PRO A 9 44.50 49.86 8.70
CA PRO A 9 45.40 49.37 7.66
C PRO A 9 45.87 47.97 8.07
N LEU A 10 45.64 47.00 7.20
CA LEU A 10 46.11 45.62 7.37
C LEU A 10 47.62 45.62 7.15
N ASN A 11 48.38 46.12 8.12
CA ASN A 11 49.83 46.01 8.14
C ASN A 11 50.19 44.58 8.54
N GLY A 12 50.24 43.70 7.55
CA GLY A 12 50.60 42.29 7.71
C GLY A 12 51.38 41.79 6.49
N ASN A 13 51.92 40.58 6.60
CA ASN A 13 52.63 39.92 5.51
C ASN A 13 51.80 39.97 4.20
N GLN A 14 52.29 40.67 3.17
CA GLN A 14 51.59 40.88 1.90
C GLN A 14 51.11 39.56 1.27
N ASN A 15 51.86 38.48 1.48
CA ASN A 15 51.49 37.15 1.00
C ASN A 15 50.21 36.62 1.68
N LEU A 16 50.04 36.87 2.98
CA LEU A 16 48.88 36.42 3.73
C LEU A 16 47.62 37.21 3.34
N GLN A 17 47.76 38.51 3.08
CA GLN A 17 46.69 39.36 2.58
C GLN A 17 46.24 38.91 1.18
N GLY A 18 47.19 38.57 0.30
CA GLY A 18 46.91 37.99 -1.02
C GLY A 18 46.12 36.68 -0.91
N LEU A 19 46.56 35.75 -0.06
CA LEU A 19 45.84 34.49 0.19
C LEU A 19 44.44 34.71 0.75
N HIS A 20 44.29 35.61 1.73
CA HIS A 20 42.98 35.96 2.28
C HIS A 20 42.04 36.49 1.20
N ASN A 21 42.51 37.37 0.32
CA ASN A 21 41.68 37.90 -0.77
C ASN A 21 41.27 36.80 -1.76
N ILE A 22 42.19 35.92 -2.15
CA ILE A 22 41.90 34.78 -3.06
C ILE A 22 40.85 33.85 -2.46
N ILE A 23 41.01 33.47 -1.19
CA ILE A 23 40.05 32.62 -0.48
C ILE A 23 38.69 33.33 -0.37
N GLY A 24 38.68 34.64 -0.10
CA GLY A 24 37.47 35.45 -0.02
C GLY A 24 36.67 35.46 -1.33
N TYR A 25 37.33 35.73 -2.48
CA TYR A 25 36.67 35.69 -3.79
C TYR A 25 36.21 34.28 -4.17
N THR A 26 37.02 33.26 -3.86
CA THR A 26 36.63 31.86 -4.08
C THR A 26 35.39 31.50 -3.26
N PHE A 27 35.37 31.87 -1.98
CA PHE A 27 34.24 31.66 -1.08
C PHE A 27 32.97 32.34 -1.61
N LEU A 28 33.06 33.59 -2.07
CA LEU A 28 31.94 34.31 -2.67
C LEU A 28 31.41 33.61 -3.94
N GLY A 29 32.31 33.18 -4.83
CA GLY A 29 31.93 32.44 -6.04
C GLY A 29 31.21 31.12 -5.71
N LEU A 30 31.72 30.36 -4.74
CA LEU A 30 31.10 29.12 -4.28
C LEU A 30 29.74 29.39 -3.61
N MET A 31 29.58 30.48 -2.84
CA MET A 31 28.29 30.88 -2.27
C MET A 31 27.25 31.14 -3.36
N ILE A 32 27.59 31.88 -4.41
CA ILE A 32 26.70 32.14 -5.54
C ILE A 32 26.32 30.81 -6.21
N PHE A 33 27.29 29.94 -6.45
CA PHE A 33 27.04 28.62 -7.04
C PHE A 33 26.17 27.72 -6.16
N GLN A 34 26.36 27.76 -4.84
CA GLN A 34 25.51 27.05 -3.87
C GLN A 34 24.07 27.58 -3.88
N MET A 35 23.87 28.90 -3.95
CA MET A 35 22.54 29.49 -4.04
C MET A 35 21.84 29.08 -5.34
N LEU A 36 22.51 29.20 -6.48
CA LEU A 36 21.97 28.76 -7.78
C LEU A 36 21.69 27.26 -7.79
N GLY A 37 22.61 26.46 -7.26
CA GLY A 37 22.45 25.01 -7.10
C GLY A 37 21.23 24.67 -6.24
N GLY A 38 20.99 25.40 -5.16
CA GLY A 38 19.81 25.24 -4.30
C GLY A 38 18.50 25.53 -5.04
N VAL A 39 18.46 26.59 -5.85
CA VAL A 39 17.30 26.92 -6.71
C VAL A 39 17.06 25.84 -7.76
N ILE A 40 18.12 25.37 -8.44
CA ILE A 40 18.02 24.28 -9.42
C ILE A 40 17.52 23.00 -8.77
N ILE A 41 18.04 22.65 -7.59
CA ILE A 41 17.59 21.48 -6.83
C ILE A 41 16.12 21.63 -6.45
N LYS A 42 15.69 22.80 -5.97
CA LYS A 42 14.28 23.07 -5.67
C LYS A 42 13.38 22.81 -6.89
N PHE A 43 13.74 23.32 -8.06
CA PHE A 43 12.99 23.07 -9.30
C PHE A 43 13.03 21.60 -9.71
N CYS A 44 14.18 20.92 -9.57
CA CYS A 44 14.28 19.48 -9.87
C CYS A 44 13.39 18.65 -8.93
N ILE A 45 13.39 18.98 -7.64
CA ILE A 45 12.57 18.37 -6.59
C ILE A 45 11.07 18.52 -6.88
N GLN A 46 10.68 19.67 -7.44
CA GLN A 46 9.31 19.95 -7.84
C GLN A 46 8.94 19.30 -9.18
N SER A 47 9.93 18.95 -10.01
CA SER A 47 9.68 18.25 -11.27
C SER A 47 9.42 16.76 -11.06
N VAL A 48 8.44 16.22 -11.79
CA VAL A 48 7.99 14.82 -11.68
C VAL A 48 9.03 13.79 -12.16
N ASN A 49 10.00 14.18 -13.00
CA ASN A 49 10.76 13.26 -13.85
C ASN A 49 12.25 13.03 -13.50
N THR A 50 12.82 13.57 -12.41
CA THR A 50 14.30 13.60 -12.24
C THR A 50 14.87 12.92 -10.99
N GLN A 51 14.37 11.74 -10.60
CA GLN A 51 14.87 11.04 -9.41
C GLN A 51 16.33 10.59 -9.46
N THR A 52 16.83 10.11 -10.60
CA THR A 52 18.20 9.57 -10.72
C THR A 52 19.27 10.64 -10.54
N HIS A 53 19.05 11.85 -11.06
CA HIS A 53 20.01 12.94 -10.93
C HIS A 53 19.85 13.74 -9.63
N LEU A 54 18.70 13.65 -8.96
CA LEU A 54 18.44 14.34 -7.70
C LEU A 54 19.43 13.95 -6.59
N LYS A 55 19.78 12.66 -6.48
CA LYS A 55 20.73 12.20 -5.46
C LYS A 55 22.13 12.79 -5.68
N ILE A 56 22.61 12.81 -6.93
CA ILE A 56 23.93 13.36 -7.27
C ILE A 56 23.95 14.87 -7.04
N LYS A 57 22.92 15.59 -7.50
CA LYS A 57 22.80 17.04 -7.31
C LYS A 57 22.73 17.41 -5.83
N SER A 58 21.95 16.66 -5.04
CA SER A 58 21.83 16.85 -3.59
C SER A 58 23.17 16.61 -2.88
N LEU A 59 23.88 15.53 -3.20
CA LEU A 59 25.21 15.27 -2.64
C LEU A 59 26.20 16.38 -3.00
N MET A 60 26.23 16.82 -4.26
CA MET A 60 27.09 17.94 -4.68
C MET A 60 26.81 19.21 -3.88
N HIS A 61 25.54 19.55 -3.66
CA HIS A 61 25.14 20.71 -2.87
C HIS A 61 25.49 20.56 -1.38
N ILE A 62 25.37 19.37 -0.82
CA ILE A 62 25.78 19.08 0.57
C ILE A 62 27.30 19.25 0.72
N TYR A 63 28.09 18.61 -0.14
CA TYR A 63 29.55 18.70 -0.08
C TYR A 63 30.05 20.12 -0.35
N LEU A 64 29.46 20.81 -1.32
CA LEU A 64 29.76 22.21 -1.60
C LEU A 64 29.44 23.10 -0.39
N GLY A 65 28.33 22.87 0.29
CA GLY A 65 27.98 23.54 1.55
C GLY A 65 29.05 23.33 2.63
N TYR A 66 29.54 22.10 2.80
CA TYR A 66 30.64 21.80 3.74
C TYR A 66 31.96 22.47 3.32
N THR A 67 32.28 22.48 2.02
CA THR A 67 33.47 23.17 1.50
C THR A 67 33.41 24.67 1.76
N ILE A 68 32.26 25.31 1.49
CA ILE A 68 32.04 26.73 1.78
C ILE A 68 32.22 26.99 3.28
N TYR A 69 31.60 26.18 4.14
CA TYR A 69 31.75 26.31 5.58
C TYR A 69 33.22 26.22 6.01
N LEU A 70 33.97 25.22 5.53
CA LEU A 70 35.39 25.07 5.85
C LEU A 70 36.23 26.25 5.36
N LEU A 71 36.02 26.71 4.13
CA LEU A 71 36.74 27.87 3.57
C LEU A 71 36.42 29.15 4.33
N GLY A 72 35.16 29.38 4.69
CA GLY A 72 34.75 30.51 5.52
C GLY A 72 35.42 30.46 6.90
N LYS A 73 35.62 29.26 7.45
CA LYS A 73 36.35 29.08 8.70
C LYS A 73 37.85 29.37 8.57
N ILE A 74 38.49 28.91 7.50
CA ILE A 74 39.89 29.25 7.21
C ILE A 74 40.05 30.77 7.02
N GLN A 75 39.14 31.39 6.27
CA GLN A 75 39.11 32.82 5.99
C GLN A 75 39.02 33.66 7.27
N LEU A 76 38.13 33.29 8.20
CA LEU A 76 38.01 33.94 9.52
C LEU A 76 39.29 33.80 10.35
N GLY A 77 39.91 32.62 10.33
CA GLY A 77 41.19 32.37 11.02
C GLY A 77 42.30 33.27 10.50
N PHE A 78 42.44 33.40 9.17
CA PHE A 78 43.42 34.31 8.57
C PHE A 78 43.11 35.78 8.84
N GLY A 79 41.83 36.18 8.75
CA GLY A 79 41.41 37.54 9.07
C GLY A 79 41.73 37.95 10.51
N TYR A 80 41.45 37.05 11.46
CA TYR A 80 41.80 37.27 12.86
C TYR A 80 43.31 37.30 13.06
N TYR A 81 44.06 36.37 12.46
CA TYR A 81 45.52 36.34 12.60
C TYR A 81 46.19 37.62 12.10
N MET A 82 45.74 38.17 10.96
CA MET A 82 46.22 39.46 10.45
C MET A 82 45.92 40.60 11.44
N THR A 83 44.72 40.62 12.01
CA THR A 83 44.32 41.62 13.02
C THR A 83 45.11 41.46 14.32
N TYR A 84 45.35 40.21 14.74
CA TYR A 84 46.15 39.88 15.92
C TYR A 84 47.59 40.34 15.77
N GLN A 85 48.24 40.17 14.61
CA GLN A 85 49.61 40.68 14.41
C GLN A 85 49.67 42.19 14.67
N ASN A 86 48.72 42.96 14.13
CA ASN A 86 48.61 44.40 14.35
C ASN A 86 48.30 44.77 15.82
N GLN A 87 47.46 43.98 16.50
CA GLN A 87 47.14 44.20 17.93
C GLN A 87 48.25 43.76 18.89
N LYS A 88 49.04 42.75 18.51
CA LYS A 88 50.20 42.28 19.29
C LYS A 88 51.27 43.36 19.36
N GLU A 89 51.50 44.09 18.28
CA GLU A 89 52.39 45.26 18.26
C GLU A 89 51.93 46.34 19.27
N ASN A 90 50.63 46.41 19.55
CA ASN A 90 50.02 47.32 20.52
C ASN A 90 49.84 46.71 21.94
N GLY A 91 50.41 45.53 22.21
CA GLY A 91 50.36 44.86 23.51
C GLY A 91 49.00 44.28 23.93
N LYS A 92 48.04 44.12 23.01
CA LYS A 92 46.64 43.74 23.32
C LYS A 92 46.12 42.45 22.66
N GLY A 93 46.96 41.69 21.97
CA GLY A 93 46.52 40.48 21.27
C GLY A 93 46.48 39.24 22.17
N ASP A 94 45.34 38.53 22.21
CA ASP A 94 45.22 37.17 22.76
C ASP A 94 44.78 36.17 21.67
N ILE A 95 45.76 35.47 21.10
CA ILE A 95 45.53 34.48 20.05
C ILE A 95 44.98 33.16 20.61
N ILE A 96 45.32 32.83 21.86
CA ILE A 96 44.97 31.54 22.47
C ILE A 96 43.47 31.53 22.76
N SER A 97 42.96 32.58 23.41
CA SER A 97 41.53 32.70 23.71
C SER A 97 40.68 32.65 22.45
N PHE A 98 41.12 33.28 21.36
CA PHE A 98 40.41 33.20 20.08
C PHE A 98 40.31 31.75 19.58
N TRP A 99 41.43 31.02 19.49
CA TRP A 99 41.40 29.65 18.98
C TRP A 99 40.61 28.70 19.90
N CYS A 100 40.64 28.92 21.21
CA CYS A 100 39.80 28.17 22.16
C CYS A 100 38.30 28.41 21.91
N VAL A 101 37.86 29.66 21.85
CA VAL A 101 36.45 30.02 21.57
C VAL A 101 36.04 29.52 20.18
N TYR A 102 36.92 29.68 19.20
CA TYR A 102 36.68 29.28 17.83
C TYR A 102 36.53 27.77 17.68
N GLY A 103 37.44 27.00 18.29
CA GLY A 103 37.38 25.55 18.36
C GLY A 103 36.11 25.06 19.08
N PHE A 104 35.72 25.72 20.17
CA PHE A 104 34.48 25.42 20.88
C PHE A 104 33.24 25.63 20.00
N ILE A 105 33.12 26.76 19.30
CA ILE A 105 32.01 27.04 18.39
C ILE A 105 31.97 26.01 17.25
N PHE A 106 33.13 25.64 16.71
CA PHE A 106 33.23 24.64 15.65
C PHE A 106 32.77 23.25 16.14
N LEU A 107 33.24 22.82 17.31
CA LEU A 107 32.82 21.56 17.94
C LEU A 107 31.32 21.56 18.26
N TRP A 108 30.80 22.67 18.80
CA TRP A 108 29.38 22.84 19.09
C TRP A 108 28.52 22.69 17.83
N ARG A 109 28.97 23.24 16.69
CA ARG A 109 28.28 23.06 15.41
C ARG A 109 28.27 21.60 14.97
N ILE A 110 29.38 20.88 15.10
CA ILE A 110 29.45 19.44 14.76
C ILE A 110 28.45 18.66 15.62
N ILE A 111 28.46 18.91 16.94
CA ILE A 111 27.52 18.28 17.88
C ILE A 111 26.07 18.59 17.50
N PHE A 112 25.76 19.85 17.17
CA PHE A 112 24.42 20.25 16.75
C PHE A 112 23.98 19.60 15.44
N GLU A 113 24.88 19.50 14.45
CA GLU A 113 24.63 18.83 13.19
C GLU A 113 24.39 17.33 13.39
N MET A 114 25.16 16.67 14.26
CA MET A 114 24.92 15.27 14.65
C MET A 114 23.53 15.11 15.29
N PHE A 115 23.14 16.01 16.20
CA PHE A 115 21.80 15.97 16.80
C PHE A 115 20.69 16.27 15.79
N TYR A 116 20.93 17.16 14.83
CA TYR A 116 19.98 17.49 13.76
C TYR A 116 19.78 16.30 12.80
N GLN A 117 20.88 15.72 12.30
CA GLN A 117 20.85 14.58 11.37
C GLN A 117 20.25 13.32 12.00
N ASN A 118 20.47 13.11 13.30
CA ASN A 118 19.85 12.03 14.05
C ASN A 118 18.36 12.28 14.36
N GLY A 119 17.80 13.44 13.99
CA GLY A 119 16.40 13.79 14.23
C GLY A 119 16.05 14.05 15.70
N MET A 120 17.04 14.07 16.60
CA MET A 120 16.84 14.26 18.04
C MET A 120 16.23 15.64 18.35
N ILE A 121 16.67 16.68 17.65
CA ILE A 121 16.16 18.05 17.84
C ILE A 121 14.67 18.13 17.45
N TYR A 122 14.32 17.52 16.32
CA TYR A 122 12.93 17.46 15.86
C TYR A 122 12.05 16.72 16.88
N LEU A 123 12.53 15.59 17.41
CA LEU A 123 11.81 14.84 18.43
C LEU A 123 11.62 15.66 19.72
N ILE A 124 12.64 16.38 20.19
CA ILE A 124 12.55 17.21 21.40
C ILE A 124 11.54 18.35 21.22
N LEU A 125 11.65 19.11 20.12
CA LEU A 125 10.75 20.24 19.82
C LEU A 125 9.30 19.79 19.60
N LYS A 126 9.11 18.60 19.01
CA LYS A 126 7.79 18.06 18.71
C LYS A 126 7.14 17.40 19.93
N LYS A 127 7.91 16.78 20.81
CA LYS A 127 7.41 16.15 22.05
C LYS A 127 6.75 17.16 23.00
N GLN A 128 7.09 18.45 22.90
CA GLN A 128 6.42 19.53 23.64
C GLN A 128 5.10 20.00 23.01
N ASN A 129 4.79 19.65 21.77
CA ASN A 129 3.65 20.19 21.01
C ASN A 129 2.63 19.14 20.53
N GLN A 130 2.71 17.90 21.02
CA GLN A 130 1.85 16.81 20.54
C GLN A 130 1.13 16.07 21.67
N LEU A 131 0.00 16.62 22.11
CA LEU A 131 -1.21 15.80 22.01
C LEU A 131 -1.71 16.00 20.58
N PRO A 132 -2.12 14.94 19.85
CA PRO A 132 -2.85 15.14 18.61
C PRO A 132 -4.01 16.08 18.94
N LYS A 133 -3.97 17.31 18.42
CA LYS A 133 -5.18 18.12 18.41
C LYS A 133 -6.15 17.28 17.60
N GLU A 134 -7.21 16.79 18.23
CA GLU A 134 -8.38 16.30 17.50
C GLU A 134 -8.69 17.40 16.49
N HIS A 135 -8.34 17.17 15.22
CA HIS A 135 -8.87 17.99 14.15
C HIS A 135 -10.35 17.67 14.17
N SER A 136 -11.14 18.53 14.82
CA SER A 136 -12.58 18.52 14.57
C SER A 136 -12.73 18.81 13.09
N GLY A 137 -12.97 17.75 12.32
CA GLY A 137 -13.03 17.81 10.86
C GLY A 137 -13.88 18.99 10.41
N THR A 138 -13.42 19.69 9.39
CA THR A 138 -14.22 20.77 8.81
C THR A 138 -15.49 20.19 8.19
N LEU A 139 -16.51 21.01 7.96
CA LEU A 139 -17.71 20.57 7.22
C LEU A 139 -17.34 19.95 5.85
N GLN A 140 -16.31 20.48 5.20
CA GLN A 140 -15.80 19.94 3.94
C GLN A 140 -15.20 18.53 4.10
N ASP A 141 -14.60 18.23 5.24
CA ASP A 141 -14.06 16.91 5.53
C ASP A 141 -15.17 15.88 5.74
N SER A 142 -16.20 16.25 6.50
CA SER A 142 -17.40 15.41 6.66
C SER A 142 -18.09 15.14 5.32
N LEU A 143 -18.21 16.16 4.46
CA LEU A 143 -18.76 16.01 3.12
C LEU A 143 -17.89 15.10 2.25
N LEU A 144 -16.56 15.23 2.30
CA LEU A 144 -15.64 14.35 1.57
C LEU A 144 -15.79 12.90 2.03
N ILE A 145 -15.83 12.64 3.34
CA ILE A 145 -16.01 11.29 3.89
C ILE A 145 -17.32 10.68 3.40
N GLN A 146 -18.43 11.42 3.55
CA GLN A 146 -19.74 10.97 3.08
C GLN A 146 -19.73 10.71 1.57
N TYR A 147 -19.09 11.57 0.79
CA TYR A 147 -19.01 11.41 -0.65
C TYR A 147 -18.18 10.18 -1.04
N ILE A 148 -17.09 9.89 -0.31
CA ILE A 148 -16.28 8.68 -0.51
C ILE A 148 -17.08 7.42 -0.24
N GLU A 149 -17.94 7.42 0.78
CA GLU A 149 -18.76 6.26 1.12
C GLU A 149 -19.88 5.99 0.12
N GLN A 150 -20.40 7.04 -0.51
CA GLN A 150 -21.60 6.95 -1.36
C GLN A 150 -21.31 6.81 -2.85
N ASN A 151 -20.11 7.16 -3.31
CA ASN A 151 -19.81 7.29 -4.73
C ASN A 151 -18.69 6.34 -5.19
N GLU A 152 -18.68 6.04 -6.49
CA GLU A 152 -17.56 5.32 -7.08
C GLU A 152 -16.30 6.20 -7.16
N GLN A 153 -15.14 5.57 -7.08
CA GLN A 153 -13.83 6.23 -7.10
C GLN A 153 -13.62 7.20 -8.26
N SER A 154 -14.18 6.91 -9.44
CA SER A 154 -14.11 7.77 -10.63
C SER A 154 -14.83 9.11 -10.42
N HIS A 155 -15.99 9.10 -9.77
CA HIS A 155 -16.74 10.31 -9.43
C HIS A 155 -16.04 11.13 -8.35
N ILE A 156 -15.49 10.46 -7.33
CA ILE A 156 -14.73 11.11 -6.26
C ILE A 156 -13.49 11.81 -6.83
N TYR A 157 -12.76 11.14 -7.73
CA TYR A 157 -11.57 11.71 -8.35
C TYR A 157 -11.89 12.99 -9.14
N ASN A 158 -13.00 13.02 -9.88
CA ASN A 158 -13.42 14.18 -10.66
C ASN A 158 -13.88 15.36 -9.79
N GLU A 159 -14.62 15.09 -8.72
CA GLU A 159 -15.11 16.15 -7.83
C GLU A 159 -13.97 16.75 -6.99
N PHE A 160 -13.03 15.92 -6.54
CA PHE A 160 -11.95 16.30 -5.65
C PHE A 160 -10.58 16.35 -6.34
N GLN A 161 -10.52 16.84 -7.58
CA GLN A 161 -9.26 16.94 -8.35
C GLN A 161 -8.20 17.83 -7.69
N ASN A 162 -8.60 18.82 -6.88
CA ASN A 162 -7.69 19.74 -6.21
C ASN A 162 -7.28 19.31 -4.80
N LYS A 163 -7.90 18.25 -4.24
CA LYS A 163 -7.53 17.72 -2.92
C LYS A 163 -6.56 16.55 -3.04
N LEU A 164 -5.53 16.51 -2.20
CA LEU A 164 -4.67 15.33 -2.09
C LEU A 164 -5.14 14.51 -0.90
N TRP A 165 -5.94 13.48 -1.17
CA TRP A 165 -6.44 12.59 -0.13
C TRP A 165 -6.04 11.14 -0.40
N LEU A 166 -5.99 10.33 0.65
CA LEU A 166 -5.63 8.91 0.58
C LEU A 166 -6.32 8.12 1.70
N ILE A 167 -6.35 6.80 1.55
CA ILE A 167 -6.90 5.88 2.54
C ILE A 167 -5.75 5.12 3.19
N PHE A 168 -5.70 5.09 4.52
CA PHE A 168 -4.69 4.36 5.27
C PHE A 168 -5.37 3.63 6.43
N ASN A 169 -5.42 2.30 6.38
CA ASN A 169 -6.06 1.48 7.43
C ASN A 169 -7.52 1.92 7.68
N ASP A 170 -8.26 2.19 6.60
CA ASP A 170 -9.62 2.74 6.59
C ASP A 170 -9.78 4.15 7.21
N GLU A 171 -8.69 4.80 7.61
CA GLU A 171 -8.66 6.23 7.92
C GLU A 171 -8.51 7.03 6.61
N ILE A 172 -9.32 8.08 6.44
CA ILE A 172 -9.18 9.03 5.33
C ILE A 172 -8.23 10.13 5.78
N ILE A 173 -7.19 10.36 5.00
CA ILE A 173 -6.14 11.33 5.27
C ILE A 173 -6.18 12.43 4.22
N ASP A 174 -6.22 13.69 4.65
CA ASP A 174 -6.09 14.87 3.78
C ASP A 174 -4.67 15.43 3.90
N LEU A 175 -3.90 15.31 2.81
CA LEU A 175 -2.56 15.85 2.65
C LEU A 175 -2.55 17.09 1.74
N THR A 176 -3.70 17.75 1.54
CA THR A 176 -3.76 18.98 0.74
C THR A 176 -2.81 20.04 1.31
N GLY A 177 -1.92 20.57 0.47
CA GLY A 177 -0.85 21.51 0.87
C GLY A 177 0.43 20.83 1.38
N PHE A 178 0.44 19.52 1.58
CA PHE A 178 1.66 18.78 1.87
C PHE A 178 2.51 18.67 0.60
N SER A 179 3.75 19.15 0.66
CA SER A 179 4.72 19.05 -0.44
C SER A 179 5.76 18.00 -0.09
N HIS A 180 5.87 16.94 -0.89
CA HIS A 180 6.93 15.93 -0.71
C HIS A 180 8.10 16.17 -1.66
N PRO A 181 9.27 16.59 -1.15
CA PRO A 181 10.42 16.86 -1.99
C PRO A 181 10.83 15.62 -2.79
N GLY A 182 10.82 15.69 -4.12
CA GLY A 182 11.25 14.60 -5.02
C GLY A 182 10.32 13.39 -5.06
N GLY A 183 9.12 13.51 -4.48
CA GLY A 183 8.13 12.43 -4.37
C GLY A 183 6.69 12.89 -4.57
N GLN A 184 6.45 14.12 -5.04
CA GLN A 184 5.07 14.60 -5.27
C GLN A 184 4.32 13.71 -6.27
N TYR A 185 5.00 13.21 -7.30
CA TYR A 185 4.40 12.28 -8.25
C TYR A 185 3.91 10.97 -7.62
N ILE A 186 4.53 10.53 -6.51
CA ILE A 186 4.09 9.37 -5.73
C ILE A 186 2.74 9.70 -5.09
N TRP A 187 2.61 10.90 -4.52
CA TRP A 187 1.34 11.34 -3.95
C TRP A 187 0.22 11.43 -4.98
N GLU A 188 0.52 11.99 -6.15
CA GLU A 188 -0.45 12.05 -7.24
C GLU A 188 -0.84 10.66 -7.75
N SER A 189 0.09 9.70 -7.78
CA SER A 189 -0.19 8.32 -8.24
C SER A 189 -0.93 7.46 -7.23
N VAL A 190 -0.88 7.80 -5.93
CA VAL A 190 -1.63 7.14 -4.86
C VAL A 190 -2.85 7.92 -4.39
N LYS A 191 -3.14 9.06 -5.02
CA LYS A 191 -4.31 9.89 -4.70
C LYS A 191 -5.60 9.08 -4.78
N GLY A 192 -6.38 9.13 -3.70
CA GLY A 192 -7.65 8.45 -3.56
C GLY A 192 -7.55 6.93 -3.47
N ARG A 193 -6.38 6.38 -3.13
CA ARG A 193 -6.13 4.94 -3.03
C ARG A 193 -5.79 4.54 -1.59
N GLU A 194 -5.93 3.24 -1.32
CA GLU A 194 -5.38 2.61 -0.13
C GLU A 194 -3.84 2.57 -0.24
N VAL A 195 -3.12 3.07 0.78
CA VAL A 195 -1.66 3.21 0.72
C VAL A 195 -0.88 2.38 1.73
N SER A 196 -1.53 1.63 2.62
CA SER A 196 -0.84 0.88 3.68
C SER A 196 0.20 -0.08 3.11
N ARG A 197 -0.05 -0.71 1.95
CA ARG A 197 0.93 -1.61 1.32
C ARG A 197 2.23 -0.90 0.91
N PHE A 198 2.15 0.38 0.57
CA PHE A 198 3.32 1.19 0.22
C PHE A 198 4.00 1.71 1.50
N ILE A 199 3.21 2.19 2.47
CA ILE A 199 3.73 2.72 3.73
C ILE A 199 4.49 1.66 4.52
N TYR A 200 3.95 0.44 4.63
CA TYR A 200 4.62 -0.67 5.33
C TYR A 200 5.67 -1.40 4.48
N GLY A 201 5.95 -0.93 3.25
CA GLY A 201 6.91 -1.55 2.36
C GLY A 201 6.57 -3.01 2.04
N GLY A 202 5.28 -3.30 1.86
CA GLY A 202 4.78 -4.56 1.32
C GLY A 202 4.90 -4.61 -0.20
N CYS A 203 4.76 -3.46 -0.88
CA CYS A 203 4.93 -3.32 -2.32
C CYS A 203 5.56 -1.96 -2.70
N GLY A 204 6.11 -1.88 -3.92
CA GLY A 204 6.43 -0.61 -4.58
C GLY A 204 5.22 -0.07 -5.33
N LEU A 205 5.38 1.02 -6.09
CA LEU A 205 4.32 1.48 -7.00
C LEU A 205 4.20 0.53 -8.20
N GLU A 206 2.97 0.30 -8.64
CA GLU A 206 2.65 -0.70 -9.67
C GLU A 206 3.21 -0.35 -11.06
N ASP A 207 3.43 0.93 -11.31
CA ASP A 207 4.07 1.46 -12.52
C ASP A 207 5.59 1.21 -12.57
N GLY A 208 6.16 0.64 -11.50
CA GLY A 208 7.59 0.37 -11.37
C GLY A 208 8.45 1.61 -11.10
N THR A 209 7.85 2.79 -10.94
CA THR A 209 8.57 4.05 -10.72
C THR A 209 9.17 4.15 -9.32
N ALA A 210 8.59 3.45 -8.33
CA ALA A 210 9.08 3.43 -6.96
C ALA A 210 9.27 2.00 -6.45
N LYS A 211 10.45 1.75 -5.89
CA LYS A 211 10.76 0.49 -5.21
C LYS A 211 10.06 0.42 -3.85
N GLN A 212 9.84 -0.80 -3.37
CA GLN A 212 9.42 -1.09 -2.00
C GLN A 212 10.29 -0.33 -1.00
N TYR A 213 9.66 0.44 -0.11
CA TYR A 213 10.34 1.14 0.98
C TYR A 213 9.49 1.13 2.26
N PRO A 214 9.93 0.45 3.33
CA PRO A 214 9.22 0.49 4.61
C PRO A 214 9.45 1.84 5.29
N HIS A 215 8.37 2.56 5.57
CA HIS A 215 8.45 3.86 6.21
C HIS A 215 8.69 3.74 7.72
N SER A 216 9.30 4.77 8.31
CA SER A 216 9.55 4.82 9.75
C SER A 216 8.23 4.99 10.54
N LYS A 217 8.23 4.60 11.82
CA LYS A 217 7.09 4.86 12.72
C LYS A 217 6.73 6.34 12.79
N ASN A 218 7.71 7.23 12.69
CA ASN A 218 7.49 8.68 12.69
C ASN A 218 6.71 9.15 11.46
N ALA A 219 6.94 8.53 10.29
CA ALA A 219 6.18 8.82 9.08
C ALA A 219 4.73 8.34 9.21
N VAL A 220 4.51 7.16 9.81
CA VAL A 220 3.15 6.67 10.13
C VAL A 220 2.43 7.62 11.10
N VAL A 221 3.10 8.04 12.18
CA VAL A 221 2.54 9.03 13.12
C VAL A 221 2.25 10.36 12.43
N LEU A 222 3.12 10.80 11.51
CA LEU A 222 2.90 12.02 10.74
C LEU A 222 1.62 11.92 9.89
N LEU A 223 1.45 10.82 9.16
CA LEU A 223 0.24 10.54 8.39
C LEU A 223 -1.01 10.53 9.27
N LYS A 224 -0.94 9.89 10.43
CA LYS A 224 -2.06 9.84 11.37
C LYS A 224 -2.48 11.20 11.94
N ASN A 225 -1.60 12.21 11.94
CA ASN A 225 -1.97 13.57 12.35
C ASN A 225 -2.79 14.31 11.29
N HIS A 226 -2.98 13.72 10.11
CA HIS A 226 -3.75 14.27 9.00
C HIS A 226 -5.03 13.46 8.71
N VAL A 227 -5.43 12.60 9.65
CA VAL A 227 -6.70 11.87 9.57
C VAL A 227 -7.85 12.86 9.74
N ILE A 228 -8.76 12.85 8.77
CA ILE A 228 -9.97 13.68 8.78
C ILE A 228 -11.24 12.88 9.09
N GLY A 229 -11.16 11.54 8.99
CA GLY A 229 -12.22 10.61 9.39
C GLY A 229 -11.90 9.17 9.05
N SER A 230 -12.89 8.29 9.12
CA SER A 230 -12.75 6.86 8.84
C SER A 230 -13.90 6.35 7.96
N LEU A 231 -13.63 5.36 7.14
CA LEU A 231 -14.64 4.64 6.38
C LEU A 231 -15.50 3.78 7.30
N ASN A 232 -16.80 3.72 7.02
CA ASN A 232 -17.69 2.72 7.61
C ASN A 232 -17.28 1.32 7.14
N THR A 233 -16.55 0.62 8.00
CA THR A 233 -16.06 -0.72 7.70
C THR A 233 -17.10 -1.77 8.04
N ILE A 234 -17.25 -2.73 7.12
CA ILE A 234 -18.02 -3.93 7.38
C ILE A 234 -17.27 -4.70 8.46
N LYS A 235 -17.94 -4.92 9.59
CA LYS A 235 -17.39 -5.69 10.70
C LYS A 235 -17.24 -7.14 10.23
N PHE A 236 -16.01 -7.64 10.19
CA PHE A 236 -15.71 -9.06 9.95
C PHE A 236 -15.50 -9.81 11.27
N THR A 237 -15.05 -9.10 12.29
CA THR A 237 -14.89 -9.58 13.66
C THR A 237 -15.95 -8.93 14.56
N ILE A 238 -16.60 -9.72 15.40
CA ILE A 238 -17.55 -9.26 16.40
C ILE A 238 -16.91 -9.45 17.78
N PRO A 239 -16.69 -8.37 18.56
CA PRO A 239 -16.13 -8.51 19.90
C PRO A 239 -17.09 -9.29 20.81
N ILE A 240 -16.55 -10.22 21.58
CA ILE A 240 -17.24 -11.04 22.58
C ILE A 240 -16.96 -10.49 23.99
N ASP A 241 -15.70 -10.18 24.28
CA ASP A 241 -15.25 -9.69 25.59
C ASP A 241 -14.14 -8.64 25.42
N GLU A 242 -14.39 -7.41 25.88
CA GLU A 242 -13.46 -6.30 25.76
C GLU A 242 -12.18 -6.47 26.61
N ASN A 243 -12.23 -7.28 27.68
CA ASN A 243 -11.15 -7.45 28.66
C ASN A 243 -10.10 -8.50 28.27
N THR A 244 -10.26 -9.15 27.12
CA THR A 244 -9.35 -10.20 26.66
C THR A 244 -8.19 -9.66 25.82
N SER A 245 -7.12 -10.45 25.73
CA SER A 245 -5.91 -10.14 24.95
C SER A 245 -6.25 -9.81 23.49
N THR A 246 -5.61 -8.78 22.95
CA THR A 246 -5.73 -8.42 21.52
C THR A 246 -4.86 -9.28 20.61
N LEU A 247 -3.96 -10.08 21.18
CA LEU A 247 -3.06 -10.94 20.41
C LEU A 247 -3.76 -12.20 19.92
N TRP A 248 -3.44 -12.59 18.69
CA TRP A 248 -3.98 -13.76 18.03
C TRP A 248 -3.03 -14.93 18.15
N LYS A 249 -3.56 -16.12 18.40
CA LYS A 249 -2.79 -17.36 18.45
C LYS A 249 -2.88 -18.07 17.10
N LEU A 250 -1.74 -18.48 16.55
CA LEU A 250 -1.73 -19.37 15.40
C LEU A 250 -2.02 -20.80 15.89
N GLU A 251 -3.16 -21.37 15.51
CA GLU A 251 -3.55 -22.74 15.93
C GLU A 251 -3.30 -23.75 14.82
N THR A 252 -3.74 -23.42 13.60
CA THR A 252 -3.76 -24.37 12.49
C THR A 252 -2.82 -23.91 11.38
N ILE A 253 -1.99 -24.84 10.90
CA ILE A 253 -1.26 -24.71 9.64
C ILE A 253 -1.54 -25.94 8.81
N THR A 254 -2.12 -25.76 7.62
CA THR A 254 -2.42 -26.85 6.69
C THR A 254 -1.78 -26.55 5.34
N LYS A 255 -0.87 -27.41 4.88
CA LYS A 255 -0.26 -27.25 3.56
C LYS A 255 -1.31 -27.49 2.47
N LEU A 256 -1.45 -26.53 1.56
CA LEU A 256 -2.29 -26.65 0.36
C LEU A 256 -1.47 -27.16 -0.82
N ASN A 257 -0.21 -26.71 -0.92
CA ASN A 257 0.81 -27.22 -1.83
C ASN A 257 2.21 -26.97 -1.24
N ASP A 258 3.26 -27.26 -2.00
CA ASP A 258 4.66 -27.17 -1.54
C ASP A 258 5.06 -25.78 -1.02
N LYS A 259 4.41 -24.73 -1.52
CA LYS A 259 4.74 -23.33 -1.19
C LYS A 259 3.60 -22.58 -0.55
N THR A 260 2.42 -23.14 -0.37
CA THR A 260 1.24 -22.39 0.05
C THR A 260 0.55 -23.13 1.17
N SER A 261 0.29 -22.43 2.27
CA SER A 261 -0.39 -23.02 3.42
C SER A 261 -1.56 -22.15 3.86
N TYR A 262 -2.59 -22.80 4.37
CA TYR A 262 -3.64 -22.21 5.19
C TYR A 262 -3.09 -21.99 6.61
N PHE A 263 -3.39 -20.82 7.17
CA PHE A 263 -3.07 -20.40 8.53
C PHE A 263 -4.37 -19.99 9.22
N GLY A 264 -4.69 -20.66 10.31
CA GLY A 264 -5.87 -20.44 11.12
C GLY A 264 -5.51 -19.80 12.45
N PHE A 265 -6.03 -18.58 12.68
CA PHE A 265 -5.77 -17.85 13.92
C PHE A 265 -7.00 -17.78 14.81
N THR A 266 -6.81 -17.96 16.11
CA THR A 266 -7.88 -17.78 17.10
C THR A 266 -7.61 -16.57 17.97
N ASN A 267 -8.70 -15.95 18.42
CA ASN A 267 -8.65 -14.91 19.42
C ASN A 267 -9.94 -14.97 20.27
N PRO A 268 -9.84 -15.18 21.60
CA PRO A 268 -11.01 -15.27 22.46
C PRO A 268 -11.86 -13.99 22.48
N LYS A 269 -11.29 -12.86 22.06
CA LYS A 269 -11.98 -11.57 21.97
C LYS A 269 -12.99 -11.51 20.83
N TYR A 270 -12.85 -12.31 19.77
CA TYR A 270 -13.57 -12.07 18.52
C TYR A 270 -14.26 -13.34 18.00
N ASN A 271 -15.53 -13.19 17.62
CA ASN A 271 -16.18 -14.09 16.69
C ASN A 271 -15.89 -13.63 15.26
N ILE A 272 -15.71 -14.58 14.35
CA ILE A 272 -15.34 -14.31 12.96
C ILE A 272 -16.53 -14.63 12.09
N ILE A 273 -17.01 -13.66 11.32
CA ILE A 273 -18.17 -13.85 10.46
C ILE A 273 -17.80 -14.78 9.30
N SER A 274 -18.62 -15.81 9.09
CA SER A 274 -18.42 -16.83 8.05
C SER A 274 -18.86 -16.38 6.66
N GLN A 275 -19.68 -15.33 6.58
CA GLN A 275 -20.40 -14.98 5.36
C GLN A 275 -20.44 -13.49 5.09
N PHE A 276 -20.27 -13.18 3.82
CA PHE A 276 -20.49 -11.86 3.26
C PHE A 276 -21.85 -11.82 2.58
N THR A 277 -22.64 -10.81 2.91
CA THR A 277 -24.03 -10.67 2.42
C THR A 277 -24.14 -9.80 1.17
N THR A 278 -23.08 -9.04 0.84
CA THR A 278 -23.09 -8.10 -0.29
C THR A 278 -21.76 -8.12 -1.05
N ILE A 279 -21.80 -7.70 -2.33
CA ILE A 279 -20.60 -7.60 -3.18
C ILE A 279 -19.57 -6.57 -2.70
N HIS A 280 -20.00 -5.62 -1.86
CA HIS A 280 -19.15 -4.56 -1.31
C HIS A 280 -18.32 -5.01 -0.10
N SER A 281 -18.54 -6.23 0.38
CA SER A 281 -17.85 -6.79 1.54
C SER A 281 -16.52 -7.47 1.22
N PHE A 282 -16.21 -7.71 -0.06
CA PHE A 282 -15.05 -8.48 -0.47
C PHE A 282 -13.78 -7.63 -0.59
N GLY A 283 -12.62 -8.30 -0.49
CA GLY A 283 -11.31 -7.65 -0.66
C GLY A 283 -10.62 -7.19 0.61
N LYS A 284 -11.21 -7.47 1.76
CA LYS A 284 -10.67 -7.06 3.05
C LYS A 284 -9.38 -7.81 3.36
N TYR A 285 -8.43 -7.11 3.96
CA TYR A 285 -7.17 -7.68 4.41
C TYR A 285 -6.92 -7.40 5.89
N PHE A 286 -6.05 -8.20 6.49
CA PHE A 286 -5.54 -7.98 7.84
C PHE A 286 -4.06 -7.66 7.76
N GLN A 287 -3.61 -6.78 8.64
CA GLN A 287 -2.19 -6.52 8.89
C GLN A 287 -1.69 -7.45 9.98
N ILE A 288 -0.55 -8.08 9.74
CA ILE A 288 0.02 -9.06 10.66
C ILE A 288 1.47 -8.71 10.95
N GLN A 289 1.84 -8.83 12.22
CA GLN A 289 3.22 -8.80 12.69
C GLN A 289 3.42 -9.84 13.80
N SER A 290 4.61 -10.45 13.88
CA SER A 290 4.94 -11.30 15.04
C SER A 290 5.07 -10.43 16.29
N SER A 291 4.42 -10.84 17.39
CA SER A 291 4.60 -10.16 18.67
C SER A 291 5.99 -10.43 19.28
N SER A 292 6.59 -11.59 18.94
CA SER A 292 7.89 -12.03 19.44
C SER A 292 9.05 -11.33 18.71
N SER A 293 8.91 -11.09 17.40
CA SER A 293 9.98 -10.53 16.57
C SER A 293 9.59 -9.18 15.95
N LYS A 294 9.97 -8.10 16.64
CA LYS A 294 9.82 -6.70 16.15
C LYS A 294 10.59 -6.41 14.85
N LYS A 295 11.51 -7.30 14.44
CA LYS A 295 12.23 -7.19 13.17
C LYS A 295 11.41 -7.67 11.98
N THR A 296 10.36 -8.47 12.21
CA THR A 296 9.46 -8.88 11.13
C THR A 296 8.66 -7.68 10.67
N PRO A 297 8.57 -7.45 9.34
CA PRO A 297 7.80 -6.34 8.83
C PRO A 297 6.32 -6.63 8.93
N ILE A 298 5.51 -5.58 9.07
CA ILE A 298 4.05 -5.68 8.95
C ILE A 298 3.71 -6.09 7.52
N ARG A 299 2.78 -7.04 7.36
CA ARG A 299 2.30 -7.50 6.05
C ARG A 299 0.78 -7.60 6.01
N GLN A 300 0.24 -7.23 4.86
CA GLN A 300 -1.17 -7.38 4.52
C GLN A 300 -1.45 -8.76 3.94
N TYR A 301 -2.47 -9.43 4.46
CA TYR A 301 -2.98 -10.67 3.90
C TYR A 301 -4.50 -10.60 3.79
N THR A 302 -5.03 -10.95 2.62
CA THR A 302 -6.48 -11.07 2.42
C THR A 302 -7.03 -12.16 3.32
N CYS A 303 -8.12 -11.86 4.03
CA CYS A 303 -8.91 -12.90 4.67
C CYS A 303 -9.72 -13.64 3.62
N ILE A 304 -9.72 -14.97 3.66
CA ILE A 304 -10.36 -15.80 2.65
C ILE A 304 -11.36 -16.74 3.34
N ALA A 305 -12.52 -16.18 3.71
CA ALA A 305 -13.54 -16.90 4.48
C ALA A 305 -14.03 -18.15 3.76
N SER A 306 -14.13 -18.12 2.43
CA SER A 306 -14.51 -19.23 1.57
C SER A 306 -13.57 -20.43 1.63
N MET A 307 -12.34 -20.24 2.15
CA MET A 307 -11.33 -21.28 2.29
C MET A 307 -11.21 -21.82 3.72
N ALA A 308 -11.99 -21.29 4.67
CA ALA A 308 -12.12 -21.89 5.99
C ALA A 308 -12.68 -23.33 5.86
N PRO A 309 -12.18 -24.31 6.64
CA PRO A 309 -12.60 -25.71 6.51
C PRO A 309 -14.12 -25.92 6.52
N GLU A 310 -14.83 -25.18 7.36
CA GLU A 310 -16.28 -25.27 7.48
C GLU A 310 -17.01 -24.74 6.24
N ASN A 311 -16.48 -23.67 5.63
CA ASN A 311 -17.03 -23.11 4.39
C ASN A 311 -16.69 -23.97 3.17
N VAL A 312 -15.52 -24.60 3.13
CA VAL A 312 -15.17 -25.59 2.11
C VAL A 312 -16.12 -26.80 2.20
N ALA A 313 -16.39 -27.29 3.41
CA ALA A 313 -17.33 -28.38 3.63
C ALA A 313 -18.75 -28.01 3.18
N TYR A 314 -19.25 -26.86 3.65
CA TYR A 314 -20.56 -26.33 3.26
C TYR A 314 -20.69 -26.17 1.75
N ARG A 315 -19.71 -25.57 1.07
CA ARG A 315 -19.72 -25.41 -0.39
C ARG A 315 -19.83 -26.76 -1.10
N LYS A 316 -19.05 -27.76 -0.67
CA LYS A 316 -19.10 -29.11 -1.27
C LYS A 316 -20.46 -29.76 -1.09
N GLU A 317 -21.08 -29.60 0.07
CA GLU A 317 -22.45 -30.07 0.31
C GLU A 317 -23.48 -29.32 -0.54
N LEU A 318 -23.31 -28.00 -0.71
CA LEU A 318 -24.19 -27.17 -1.53
C LEU A 318 -24.15 -27.55 -3.02
N VAL A 319 -22.96 -27.82 -3.57
CA VAL A 319 -22.81 -28.31 -4.94
C VAL A 319 -23.45 -29.69 -5.11
N LYS A 320 -23.21 -30.62 -4.17
CA LYS A 320 -23.85 -31.94 -4.20
C LYS A 320 -25.37 -31.85 -4.09
N TYR A 321 -25.86 -30.94 -3.24
CA TYR A 321 -27.28 -30.72 -3.03
C TYR A 321 -27.96 -30.26 -4.32
N ILE A 322 -27.43 -29.25 -5.00
CA ILE A 322 -28.03 -28.73 -6.24
C ILE A 322 -28.01 -29.80 -7.35
N ASP A 323 -26.94 -30.58 -7.47
CA ASP A 323 -26.85 -31.69 -8.42
C ASP A 323 -27.88 -32.80 -8.08
N TYR A 324 -28.05 -33.13 -6.81
CA TYR A 324 -29.03 -34.12 -6.36
C TYR A 324 -30.47 -33.70 -6.65
N ILE A 325 -30.88 -32.49 -6.28
CA ILE A 325 -32.26 -32.03 -6.52
C ILE A 325 -32.53 -31.87 -8.02
N TYR A 326 -31.51 -31.53 -8.81
CA TYR A 326 -31.63 -31.43 -10.27
C TYR A 326 -31.81 -32.79 -10.95
N THR A 327 -31.07 -33.80 -10.50
CA THR A 327 -31.13 -35.15 -11.08
C THR A 327 -32.36 -35.93 -10.63
N THR A 328 -32.69 -35.88 -9.34
CA THR A 328 -33.77 -36.69 -8.74
C THR A 328 -35.12 -35.99 -8.73
N LYS A 329 -35.14 -34.65 -8.85
CA LYS A 329 -36.32 -33.79 -8.63
C LYS A 329 -36.95 -33.93 -7.24
N GLN A 330 -36.23 -34.50 -6.27
CA GLN A 330 -36.67 -34.64 -4.90
C GLN A 330 -36.05 -33.55 -4.03
N GLN A 331 -36.85 -32.96 -3.14
CA GLN A 331 -36.34 -32.02 -2.16
C GLN A 331 -35.60 -32.78 -1.05
N ALA A 332 -34.37 -32.36 -0.77
CA ALA A 332 -33.60 -32.78 0.40
C ALA A 332 -33.46 -31.61 1.39
N LYS A 333 -32.97 -31.92 2.59
CA LYS A 333 -32.60 -30.89 3.57
C LYS A 333 -31.44 -30.05 3.03
N ALA A 334 -31.63 -28.75 2.92
CA ALA A 334 -30.59 -27.83 2.47
C ALA A 334 -29.42 -27.80 3.48
N PRO A 335 -28.16 -27.81 3.00
CA PRO A 335 -27.00 -27.67 3.87
C PRO A 335 -27.03 -26.31 4.57
N GLN A 336 -26.43 -26.25 5.77
CA GLN A 336 -26.43 -25.04 6.60
C GLN A 336 -25.01 -24.49 6.70
N GLN A 337 -24.84 -23.20 6.36
CA GLN A 337 -23.57 -22.52 6.56
C GLN A 337 -23.46 -22.10 8.04
N PRO A 338 -22.33 -22.34 8.72
CA PRO A 338 -22.15 -21.84 10.07
C PRO A 338 -22.12 -20.31 10.08
N LYS A 339 -22.70 -19.69 11.11
CA LYS A 339 -22.71 -18.23 11.26
C LYS A 339 -21.32 -17.66 11.52
N TYR A 340 -20.52 -18.38 12.30
CA TYR A 340 -19.17 -17.97 12.69
C TYR A 340 -18.14 -19.03 12.31
N LEU A 341 -16.94 -18.57 11.97
CA LEU A 341 -15.77 -19.42 11.78
C LEU A 341 -15.07 -19.63 13.13
N LYS A 342 -14.42 -20.79 13.28
CA LYS A 342 -13.58 -21.07 14.45
C LYS A 342 -12.27 -20.28 14.44
N GLU A 343 -11.75 -20.01 13.25
CA GLU A 343 -10.44 -19.42 13.03
C GLU A 343 -10.51 -18.33 11.96
N LEU A 344 -9.58 -17.38 12.00
CA LEU A 344 -9.37 -16.37 10.96
C LEU A 344 -8.56 -17.01 9.83
N PRO A 345 -9.16 -17.21 8.63
CA PRO A 345 -8.54 -18.00 7.59
C PRO A 345 -7.66 -17.14 6.69
N LEU A 346 -6.35 -17.37 6.74
CA LEU A 346 -5.38 -16.72 5.86
C LEU A 346 -4.64 -17.75 5.02
N ILE A 347 -4.43 -17.46 3.73
CA ILE A 347 -3.59 -18.29 2.86
C ILE A 347 -2.33 -17.51 2.51
N ILE A 348 -1.18 -18.10 2.84
CA ILE A 348 0.12 -17.44 2.67
C ILE A 348 1.03 -18.33 1.84
N LYS A 349 1.60 -17.76 0.78
CA LYS A 349 2.66 -18.39 0.00
C LYS A 349 4.01 -18.12 0.64
N TYR A 350 4.80 -19.17 0.82
CA TYR A 350 6.18 -19.15 1.26
C TYR A 350 7.06 -18.51 0.19
N TYR A 351 7.77 -17.46 0.61
CA TYR A 351 8.83 -16.82 -0.16
C TYR A 351 10.09 -16.79 0.69
N GLU A 352 11.15 -17.37 0.17
CA GLU A 352 12.47 -17.31 0.78
C GLU A 352 13.00 -15.88 0.69
N SER A 353 13.22 -15.25 1.85
CA SER A 353 13.75 -13.89 1.91
C SER A 353 14.32 -13.59 3.29
N LYS A 354 15.48 -12.91 3.30
CA LYS A 354 16.12 -12.51 4.55
C LYS A 354 15.18 -11.59 5.35
N ASN A 355 14.72 -12.06 6.50
CA ASN A 355 13.74 -11.40 7.37
C ASN A 355 12.33 -11.26 6.77
N GLY A 356 11.95 -12.08 5.78
CA GLY A 356 10.62 -12.08 5.22
C GLY A 356 9.57 -12.66 6.16
N PHE A 357 8.44 -11.95 6.32
CA PHE A 357 7.35 -12.43 7.17
C PHE A 357 6.75 -13.77 6.68
N SER A 358 6.63 -13.97 5.36
CA SER A 358 6.13 -15.24 4.79
C SER A 358 6.99 -16.44 5.16
N GLN A 359 8.32 -16.29 5.17
CA GLN A 359 9.22 -17.34 5.61
C GLN A 359 9.14 -17.52 7.13
N TYR A 360 9.06 -16.41 7.87
CA TYR A 360 8.95 -16.41 9.32
C TYR A 360 7.73 -17.21 9.79
N ILE A 361 6.53 -16.86 9.32
CA ILE A 361 5.28 -17.47 9.79
C ILE A 361 5.18 -18.97 9.49
N HIS A 362 5.77 -19.44 8.37
CA HIS A 362 5.82 -20.86 8.05
C HIS A 362 6.68 -21.67 9.03
N ASN A 363 7.61 -21.02 9.73
CA ASN A 363 8.57 -21.66 10.63
C ASN A 363 8.24 -21.48 12.12
N HIS A 364 7.19 -20.71 12.48
CA HIS A 364 6.88 -20.35 13.87
C HIS A 364 5.38 -20.58 14.18
N LYS A 365 5.02 -21.84 14.40
CA LYS A 365 3.62 -22.28 14.59
C LYS A 365 3.00 -21.86 15.93
N ASP A 366 3.78 -21.79 17.00
CA ASP A 366 3.27 -21.61 18.37
C ASP A 366 3.40 -20.16 18.87
N GLU A 367 3.55 -19.19 17.97
CA GLU A 367 3.68 -17.77 18.31
C GLU A 367 2.34 -17.04 18.38
N MET A 368 2.36 -15.94 19.14
CA MET A 368 1.30 -14.94 19.13
C MET A 368 1.61 -13.87 18.07
N TYR A 369 0.56 -13.31 17.49
CA TYR A 369 0.64 -12.34 16.42
C TYR A 369 -0.23 -11.11 16.74
N ASP A 370 0.27 -9.93 16.40
CA ASP A 370 -0.53 -8.71 16.36
C ASP A 370 -1.23 -8.69 15.00
N ILE A 371 -2.56 -8.88 15.00
CA ILE A 371 -3.39 -8.89 13.81
C ILE A 371 -4.43 -7.76 13.91
N GLN A 372 -4.37 -6.84 12.96
CA GLN A 372 -5.21 -5.64 12.91
C GLN A 372 -6.03 -5.62 11.62
N GLY A 373 -7.29 -5.20 11.70
CA GLY A 373 -8.24 -5.17 10.59
C GLY A 373 -9.64 -5.66 10.99
N PRO A 374 -10.51 -5.98 10.01
CA PRO A 374 -10.25 -5.94 8.57
C PRO A 374 -10.02 -4.51 8.07
N TYR A 375 -9.17 -4.38 7.04
CA TYR A 375 -8.89 -3.14 6.34
C TYR A 375 -9.19 -3.24 4.84
N GLY A 376 -9.28 -2.09 4.20
CA GLY A 376 -9.28 -1.93 2.75
C GLY A 376 -10.65 -1.50 2.25
N PRO A 377 -10.72 -0.54 1.31
CA PRO A 377 -12.01 -0.16 0.72
C PRO A 377 -12.62 -1.36 -0.03
N PRO A 378 -13.94 -1.38 -0.25
CA PRO A 378 -14.55 -2.29 -1.20
C PRO A 378 -13.81 -2.24 -2.54
N HIS A 379 -13.70 -3.35 -3.26
CA HIS A 379 -13.11 -3.40 -4.61
C HIS A 379 -13.81 -2.48 -5.65
N GLY A 380 -14.92 -1.84 -5.24
CA GLY A 380 -15.79 -1.01 -6.06
C GLY A 380 -16.45 -1.80 -7.19
N ILE A 381 -16.78 -3.06 -6.95
CA ILE A 381 -17.47 -3.88 -7.95
C ILE A 381 -18.81 -3.20 -8.27
N PRO A 382 -19.13 -2.94 -9.55
CA PRO A 382 -20.39 -2.33 -9.94
C PRO A 382 -21.56 -3.25 -9.61
N ASN A 383 -22.75 -2.68 -9.36
CA ASN A 383 -23.95 -3.45 -9.04
C ASN A 383 -24.54 -4.21 -10.25
N SER A 384 -24.04 -4.02 -11.47
CA SER A 384 -24.50 -4.73 -12.66
C SER A 384 -23.56 -4.46 -13.80
N GLY A 385 -23.37 -5.42 -14.71
CA GLY A 385 -22.58 -5.27 -15.93
C GLY A 385 -21.43 -6.27 -16.01
N LYS A 386 -20.45 -5.98 -16.88
CA LYS A 386 -19.32 -6.87 -17.13
C LYS A 386 -18.05 -6.34 -16.48
N ILE A 387 -17.36 -7.23 -15.77
CA ILE A 387 -16.05 -6.93 -15.17
C ILE A 387 -15.00 -7.93 -15.67
N VAL A 388 -13.77 -7.46 -15.75
CA VAL A 388 -12.60 -8.29 -16.04
C VAL A 388 -11.73 -8.37 -14.79
N ILE A 389 -11.36 -9.59 -14.40
CA ILE A 389 -10.38 -9.84 -13.35
C ILE A 389 -9.15 -10.46 -13.99
N ILE A 390 -7.98 -9.88 -13.76
CA ILE A 390 -6.70 -10.35 -14.28
C ILE A 390 -5.79 -10.60 -13.09
N CYS A 391 -5.55 -11.87 -12.77
CA CYS A 391 -4.76 -12.22 -11.61
C CYS A 391 -3.70 -13.28 -11.87
N GLY A 392 -2.66 -13.29 -11.02
CA GLY A 392 -1.56 -14.23 -11.12
C GLY A 392 -1.09 -14.75 -9.77
N GLY A 393 -0.94 -16.07 -9.64
CA GLY A 393 -0.49 -16.73 -8.41
C GLY A 393 -1.39 -16.38 -7.22
N THR A 394 -0.79 -15.82 -6.15
CA THR A 394 -1.53 -15.39 -4.95
C THR A 394 -2.47 -14.21 -5.18
N GLY A 395 -2.40 -13.55 -6.34
CA GLY A 395 -3.32 -12.48 -6.69
C GLY A 395 -4.78 -12.92 -6.89
N ILE A 396 -5.06 -14.23 -6.88
CA ILE A 396 -6.44 -14.74 -6.85
C ILE A 396 -7.11 -14.53 -5.48
N PHE A 397 -6.34 -14.43 -4.39
CA PHE A 397 -6.86 -14.44 -3.02
C PHE A 397 -7.88 -13.33 -2.70
N PRO A 398 -7.70 -12.06 -3.13
CA PRO A 398 -8.71 -11.04 -2.96
C PRO A 398 -10.08 -11.40 -3.58
N PHE A 399 -10.10 -12.25 -4.60
CA PHE A 399 -11.30 -12.56 -5.37
C PHE A 399 -11.98 -13.87 -4.95
N LEU A 400 -11.36 -14.72 -4.12
CA LEU A 400 -11.91 -16.04 -3.83
C LEU A 400 -13.26 -15.97 -3.10
N ASP A 401 -13.43 -15.05 -2.15
CA ASP A 401 -14.71 -14.87 -1.45
C ASP A 401 -15.80 -14.32 -2.40
N LEU A 402 -15.43 -13.44 -3.34
CA LEU A 402 -16.33 -12.98 -4.39
C LEU A 402 -16.75 -14.12 -5.34
N LEU A 403 -15.80 -14.98 -5.70
CA LEU A 403 -16.06 -16.12 -6.59
C LEU A 403 -16.92 -17.18 -5.89
N ASP A 404 -16.72 -17.42 -4.59
CA ASP A 404 -17.60 -18.27 -3.78
C ASP A 404 -19.01 -17.69 -3.70
N PHE A 405 -19.13 -16.37 -3.54
CA PHE A 405 -20.42 -15.68 -3.61
C PHE A 405 -21.08 -15.79 -4.99
N LEU A 406 -20.30 -15.76 -6.07
CA LEU A 406 -20.79 -15.99 -7.43
C LEU A 406 -21.28 -17.43 -7.62
N LEU A 407 -20.57 -18.42 -7.07
CA LEU A 407 -21.04 -19.81 -7.07
C LEU A 407 -22.38 -19.96 -6.34
N LYS A 408 -22.52 -19.35 -5.16
CA LYS A 408 -23.78 -19.33 -4.41
C LYS A 408 -24.90 -18.63 -5.21
N THR A 409 -24.57 -17.54 -5.91
CA THR A 409 -25.49 -16.86 -6.83
C THR A 409 -25.96 -17.78 -7.95
N VAL A 410 -25.05 -18.51 -8.61
CA VAL A 410 -25.37 -19.50 -9.65
C VAL A 410 -26.31 -20.57 -9.11
N ILE A 411 -26.00 -21.15 -7.93
CA ILE A 411 -26.83 -22.17 -7.30
C ILE A 411 -28.23 -21.64 -6.95
N TYR A 412 -28.30 -20.44 -6.38
CA TYR A 412 -29.57 -19.77 -6.07
C TYR A 412 -30.41 -19.55 -7.34
N GLN A 413 -29.81 -19.07 -8.43
CA GLN A 413 -30.51 -18.82 -9.70
C GLN A 413 -31.01 -20.11 -10.33
N ILE A 414 -30.23 -21.20 -10.28
CA ILE A 414 -30.70 -22.51 -10.73
C ILE A 414 -31.91 -22.95 -9.90
N ALA A 415 -31.81 -22.82 -8.57
CA ALA A 415 -32.89 -23.22 -7.68
C ALA A 415 -34.17 -22.42 -7.92
N LEU A 416 -34.04 -21.11 -8.08
CA LEU A 416 -35.14 -20.20 -8.38
C LEU A 416 -35.82 -20.56 -9.71
N ASN A 417 -35.04 -20.74 -10.77
CA ASN A 417 -35.55 -20.98 -12.12
C ASN A 417 -36.15 -22.37 -12.31
N LYS A 418 -35.71 -23.37 -11.54
CA LYS A 418 -36.11 -24.78 -11.73
C LYS A 418 -37.04 -25.32 -10.65
N PHE A 419 -36.93 -24.84 -9.40
CA PHE A 419 -37.69 -25.36 -8.26
C PHE A 419 -38.51 -24.30 -7.53
N GLY A 420 -38.38 -23.03 -7.93
CA GLY A 420 -39.17 -21.91 -7.38
C GLY A 420 -38.55 -21.24 -6.16
N LYS A 421 -39.20 -20.15 -5.75
CA LYS A 421 -38.67 -19.22 -4.73
C LYS A 421 -38.42 -19.86 -3.37
N GLN A 422 -39.34 -20.72 -2.90
CA GLN A 422 -39.20 -21.37 -1.59
C GLN A 422 -37.90 -22.19 -1.47
N THR A 423 -37.56 -22.97 -2.51
CA THR A 423 -36.31 -23.74 -2.52
C THR A 423 -35.09 -22.84 -2.59
N ALA A 424 -35.16 -21.76 -3.38
CA ALA A 424 -34.07 -20.78 -3.47
C ALA A 424 -33.82 -20.08 -2.12
N ASP A 425 -34.88 -19.64 -1.44
CA ASP A 425 -34.79 -18.93 -0.15
C ASP A 425 -34.23 -19.85 0.95
N ASN A 426 -34.53 -21.15 0.93
CA ASN A 426 -33.91 -22.13 1.84
C ASN A 426 -32.39 -22.26 1.66
N LEU A 427 -31.85 -21.87 0.50
CA LEU A 427 -30.41 -21.83 0.21
C LEU A 427 -29.78 -20.47 0.53
N ASN A 428 -30.58 -19.48 0.93
CA ASN A 428 -30.14 -18.15 1.32
C ASN A 428 -30.48 -17.81 2.79
N PRO A 429 -29.99 -18.57 3.78
CA PRO A 429 -30.41 -18.41 5.18
C PRO A 429 -29.98 -17.08 5.85
N TYR A 430 -29.23 -16.23 5.14
CA TYR A 430 -28.69 -14.98 5.66
C TYR A 430 -29.02 -13.77 4.78
N ASP A 431 -30.06 -13.89 3.95
CA ASP A 431 -30.57 -12.81 3.10
C ASP A 431 -29.48 -12.14 2.26
N CYS A 432 -28.59 -12.95 1.67
CA CYS A 432 -27.57 -12.45 0.76
C CYS A 432 -28.21 -11.75 -0.43
N GLN A 433 -27.66 -10.60 -0.77
CA GLN A 433 -28.05 -9.81 -1.93
C GLN A 433 -27.37 -10.38 -3.17
N PHE A 434 -27.78 -11.59 -3.57
CA PHE A 434 -27.27 -12.23 -4.77
C PHE A 434 -27.55 -11.37 -5.99
N ASN A 435 -26.53 -11.17 -6.82
CA ASN A 435 -26.59 -10.22 -7.91
C ASN A 435 -26.54 -10.94 -9.26
N PRO A 436 -27.70 -11.20 -9.89
CA PRO A 436 -27.76 -11.90 -11.16
C PRO A 436 -27.23 -11.08 -12.35
N ASN A 437 -26.94 -9.79 -12.15
CA ASN A 437 -26.61 -8.87 -13.24
C ASN A 437 -25.10 -8.65 -13.42
N ILE A 438 -24.26 -9.29 -12.61
CA ILE A 438 -22.80 -9.19 -12.71
C ILE A 438 -22.26 -10.38 -13.50
N HIS A 439 -21.46 -10.08 -14.52
CA HIS A 439 -20.75 -11.08 -15.32
C HIS A 439 -19.25 -10.87 -15.20
N ILE A 440 -18.52 -11.93 -14.85
CA ILE A 440 -17.08 -11.88 -14.62
C ILE A 440 -16.35 -12.59 -15.75
N THR A 441 -15.37 -11.92 -16.36
CA THR A 441 -14.33 -12.59 -17.16
C THR A 441 -13.05 -12.66 -16.34
N LEU A 442 -12.63 -13.87 -15.95
CA LEU A 442 -11.46 -14.10 -15.11
C LEU A 442 -10.31 -14.67 -15.94
N PHE A 443 -9.22 -13.91 -16.04
CA PHE A 443 -7.91 -14.38 -16.49
C PHE A 443 -7.06 -14.75 -15.28
N PHE A 444 -6.82 -16.04 -15.08
CA PHE A 444 -6.03 -16.53 -13.95
C PHE A 444 -4.74 -17.20 -14.42
N ALA A 445 -3.60 -16.58 -14.12
CA ALA A 445 -2.27 -17.14 -14.39
C ALA A 445 -1.76 -17.97 -13.21
N ALA A 446 -1.51 -19.26 -13.46
CA ALA A 446 -0.91 -20.18 -12.51
C ALA A 446 0.33 -20.86 -13.11
N ALA A 447 1.26 -21.27 -12.26
CA ALA A 447 2.47 -21.97 -12.72
C ALA A 447 2.17 -23.40 -13.19
N ASN A 448 1.28 -24.10 -12.48
CA ASN A 448 0.89 -25.49 -12.70
C ASN A 448 -0.48 -25.74 -12.02
N LYS A 449 -1.01 -26.97 -12.16
CA LYS A 449 -2.34 -27.31 -11.62
C LYS A 449 -2.41 -27.25 -10.08
N THR A 450 -1.31 -27.52 -9.37
CA THR A 450 -1.29 -27.51 -7.89
C THR A 450 -1.30 -26.08 -7.31
N GLU A 451 -0.99 -25.08 -8.13
CA GLU A 451 -1.14 -23.66 -7.78
C GLU A 451 -2.53 -23.08 -8.15
N LEU A 452 -3.46 -23.88 -8.69
CA LEU A 452 -4.85 -23.46 -8.96
C LEU A 452 -5.71 -23.48 -7.69
N ILE A 453 -5.34 -22.63 -6.73
CA ILE A 453 -6.11 -22.43 -5.50
C ILE A 453 -7.48 -21.84 -5.84
N GLY A 454 -8.54 -22.41 -5.26
CA GLY A 454 -9.93 -22.06 -5.56
C GLY A 454 -10.53 -22.81 -6.76
N SER A 455 -9.84 -23.81 -7.31
CA SER A 455 -10.40 -24.67 -8.37
C SER A 455 -11.70 -25.37 -7.96
N ASP A 456 -11.88 -25.66 -6.67
CA ASP A 456 -13.09 -26.21 -6.06
C ASP A 456 -14.24 -25.18 -5.91
N ILE A 457 -14.00 -23.92 -6.27
CA ILE A 457 -15.01 -22.87 -6.46
C ILE A 457 -15.22 -22.67 -7.97
N LEU A 458 -14.14 -22.46 -8.70
CA LEU A 458 -14.15 -22.08 -10.11
C LEU A 458 -14.78 -23.15 -11.02
N PHE A 459 -14.39 -24.42 -10.87
CA PHE A 459 -14.88 -25.48 -11.76
C PHE A 459 -16.36 -25.78 -11.54
N PRO A 460 -16.88 -25.84 -10.30
CA PRO A 460 -18.32 -25.92 -10.08
C PRO A 460 -19.12 -24.78 -10.73
N ILE A 461 -18.63 -23.54 -10.74
CA ILE A 461 -19.31 -22.44 -11.45
C ILE A 461 -19.47 -22.77 -12.93
N ILE A 462 -18.37 -23.16 -13.59
CA ILE A 462 -18.38 -23.49 -15.02
C ILE A 462 -19.28 -24.69 -15.31
N GLN A 463 -19.27 -25.71 -14.45
CA GLN A 463 -20.13 -26.88 -14.59
C GLN A 463 -21.61 -26.54 -14.42
N LEU A 464 -21.98 -25.74 -13.41
CA LEU A 464 -23.37 -25.48 -13.05
C LEU A 464 -24.03 -24.44 -13.95
N GLN A 465 -23.27 -23.47 -14.48
CA GLN A 465 -23.84 -22.41 -15.32
C GLN A 465 -24.44 -22.91 -16.65
N LYS A 466 -24.19 -24.18 -17.04
CA LYS A 466 -24.88 -24.83 -18.18
C LYS A 466 -26.39 -24.96 -17.97
N TYR A 467 -26.87 -24.88 -16.73
CA TYR A 467 -28.29 -24.94 -16.38
C TYR A 467 -28.98 -23.56 -16.41
N LEU A 468 -28.22 -22.51 -16.74
CA LEU A 468 -28.68 -21.13 -16.80
C LEU A 468 -28.68 -20.64 -18.24
N GLU A 469 -29.52 -19.64 -18.52
CA GLU A 469 -29.60 -19.02 -19.85
C GLU A 469 -28.35 -18.19 -20.16
N LYS A 470 -27.73 -17.60 -19.14
CA LYS A 470 -26.56 -16.73 -19.27
C LYS A 470 -25.47 -17.16 -18.29
N PRO A 471 -24.21 -17.25 -18.73
CA PRO A 471 -23.09 -17.59 -17.86
C PRO A 471 -22.75 -16.40 -16.95
N PHE A 472 -22.43 -16.71 -15.71
CA PHE A 472 -21.98 -15.74 -14.70
C PHE A 472 -20.47 -15.53 -14.76
N LEU A 473 -19.73 -16.56 -15.17
CA LEU A 473 -18.28 -16.57 -15.22
C LEU A 473 -17.78 -17.10 -16.56
N ARG A 474 -16.88 -16.36 -17.18
CA ARG A 474 -15.97 -16.88 -18.20
C ARG A 474 -14.59 -17.01 -17.58
N LEU A 475 -14.06 -18.23 -17.56
CA LEU A 475 -12.76 -18.55 -16.95
C LEU A 475 -11.74 -18.86 -18.03
N ILE A 476 -10.65 -18.08 -18.08
CA ILE A 476 -9.49 -18.31 -18.92
C ILE A 476 -8.27 -18.54 -18.02
N ILE A 477 -7.70 -19.74 -18.07
CA ILE A 477 -6.54 -20.09 -17.24
C ILE A 477 -5.27 -20.02 -18.07
N LYS A 478 -4.34 -19.18 -17.65
CA LYS A 478 -2.98 -19.16 -18.20
C LYS A 478 -2.12 -20.21 -17.47
N ILE A 479 -1.89 -21.34 -18.12
CA ILE A 479 -1.18 -22.51 -17.58
C ILE A 479 -0.64 -23.37 -18.73
N LYS A 480 0.45 -24.11 -18.50
CA LYS A 480 1.00 -25.04 -19.52
C LYS A 480 0.13 -26.28 -19.72
N ASP A 481 -0.47 -26.79 -18.65
CA ASP A 481 -1.24 -28.02 -18.70
C ASP A 481 -2.67 -27.76 -19.17
N LYS A 482 -3.13 -28.48 -20.20
CA LYS A 482 -4.55 -28.43 -20.58
C LYS A 482 -5.44 -28.98 -19.46
N ILE A 483 -6.59 -28.34 -19.28
CA ILE A 483 -7.63 -28.74 -18.33
C ILE A 483 -8.90 -28.98 -19.14
N GLU A 484 -9.44 -30.19 -19.07
CA GLU A 484 -10.63 -30.56 -19.82
C GLU A 484 -11.82 -29.67 -19.43
N GLY A 485 -12.57 -29.20 -20.44
CA GLY A 485 -13.74 -28.34 -20.24
C GLY A 485 -13.43 -26.90 -19.82
N ILE A 486 -12.16 -26.51 -19.65
CA ILE A 486 -11.76 -25.15 -19.26
C ILE A 486 -10.90 -24.52 -20.36
N GLU A 487 -11.15 -23.24 -20.64
CA GLU A 487 -10.39 -22.45 -21.62
C GLU A 487 -8.98 -22.17 -21.06
N THR A 488 -7.95 -22.79 -21.65
CA THR A 488 -6.54 -22.63 -21.23
C THR A 488 -5.70 -21.92 -22.29
N ILE A 489 -4.78 -21.06 -21.85
CA ILE A 489 -3.79 -20.40 -22.70
C ILE A 489 -2.37 -20.62 -22.17
N GLU A 490 -1.41 -20.80 -23.07
CA GLU A 490 0.01 -20.93 -22.70
C GLU A 490 0.77 -19.61 -22.83
N GLU A 491 0.30 -18.73 -23.72
CA GLU A 491 0.93 -17.46 -24.03
C GLU A 491 0.93 -16.48 -22.85
N ARG A 492 1.87 -15.53 -22.90
CA ARG A 492 1.86 -14.41 -21.96
C ARG A 492 0.68 -13.49 -22.26
N PHE A 493 0.26 -12.73 -21.25
CA PHE A 493 -0.72 -11.67 -21.48
C PHE A 493 -0.17 -10.67 -22.50
N SER A 494 -0.92 -10.52 -23.59
CA SER A 494 -0.56 -9.69 -24.75
C SER A 494 -1.82 -9.00 -25.26
N LYS A 495 -1.65 -7.94 -26.06
CA LYS A 495 -2.77 -7.27 -26.71
C LYS A 495 -3.59 -8.22 -27.59
N GLN A 496 -2.91 -9.04 -28.40
CA GLN A 496 -3.54 -10.02 -29.29
C GLN A 496 -4.37 -11.04 -28.52
N MET A 497 -3.87 -11.48 -27.36
CA MET A 497 -4.61 -12.38 -26.46
C MET A 497 -5.87 -11.68 -25.95
N PHE A 498 -5.75 -10.50 -25.36
CA PHE A 498 -6.94 -9.79 -24.86
C PHE A 498 -7.92 -9.42 -25.97
N ASP A 499 -7.47 -8.99 -27.15
CA ASP A 499 -8.33 -8.74 -28.32
C ASP A 499 -9.13 -9.99 -28.70
N LYS A 500 -8.51 -11.18 -28.63
CA LYS A 500 -9.17 -12.46 -28.93
C LYS A 500 -10.27 -12.80 -27.92
N PHE A 501 -10.02 -12.62 -26.62
CA PHE A 501 -10.96 -13.07 -25.58
C PHE A 501 -11.99 -12.00 -25.19
N LEU A 502 -11.61 -10.72 -25.16
CA LEU A 502 -12.49 -9.60 -24.81
C LEU A 502 -13.24 -9.04 -26.03
N GLY A 503 -12.71 -9.26 -27.24
CA GLY A 503 -13.26 -8.70 -28.47
C GLY A 503 -13.00 -7.19 -28.61
N LYS A 504 -13.56 -6.60 -29.67
CA LYS A 504 -13.42 -5.15 -29.95
C LYS A 504 -14.41 -4.28 -29.18
N ASN A 505 -15.54 -4.85 -28.74
CA ASN A 505 -16.55 -4.14 -27.95
C ASN A 505 -16.16 -4.19 -26.47
N LEU A 506 -15.42 -3.18 -26.03
CA LEU A 506 -14.93 -3.04 -24.65
C LEU A 506 -16.02 -2.48 -23.71
N ASP A 507 -17.19 -3.11 -23.72
CA ASP A 507 -18.31 -2.80 -22.83
C ASP A 507 -18.10 -3.43 -21.44
N TYR A 508 -16.95 -3.14 -20.85
CA TYR A 508 -16.56 -3.55 -19.51
C TYR A 508 -16.48 -2.33 -18.62
N GLN A 509 -17.12 -2.40 -17.46
CA GLN A 509 -17.16 -1.29 -16.52
C GLN A 509 -15.89 -1.22 -15.67
N ARG A 510 -15.17 -2.33 -15.52
CA ARG A 510 -14.02 -2.40 -14.64
C ARG A 510 -13.04 -3.52 -15.01
N TYR A 511 -11.76 -3.22 -14.82
CA TYR A 511 -10.62 -4.13 -14.95
C TYR A 511 -9.87 -4.18 -13.62
N LEU A 512 -9.95 -5.30 -12.91
CA LEU A 512 -9.29 -5.53 -11.64
C LEU A 512 -8.00 -6.32 -11.86
N ILE A 513 -6.87 -5.81 -11.39
CA ILE A 513 -5.55 -6.41 -11.60
C ILE A 513 -4.90 -6.73 -10.24
N CYS A 514 -4.54 -8.00 -10.02
CA CYS A 514 -3.78 -8.41 -8.84
C CYS A 514 -2.78 -9.53 -9.16
N GLY A 515 -1.48 -9.29 -9.00
CA GLY A 515 -0.48 -10.31 -9.27
C GLY A 515 0.95 -9.80 -9.11
N PRO A 516 1.94 -10.50 -9.67
CA PRO A 516 3.34 -10.13 -9.47
C PRO A 516 3.68 -8.79 -10.14
N PRO A 517 4.71 -8.06 -9.66
CA PRO A 517 5.04 -6.72 -10.17
C PRO A 517 5.21 -6.63 -11.70
N PRO A 518 5.85 -7.59 -12.42
CA PRO A 518 5.92 -7.53 -13.88
C PRO A 518 4.54 -7.55 -14.57
N MET A 519 3.57 -8.25 -13.98
CA MET A 519 2.19 -8.28 -14.49
C MET A 519 1.48 -6.96 -14.21
N GLN A 520 1.63 -6.41 -12.99
CA GLN A 520 1.05 -5.11 -12.63
C GLN A 520 1.61 -3.96 -13.47
N ALA A 521 2.87 -4.04 -13.92
CA ALA A 521 3.46 -3.03 -14.79
C ALA A 521 3.00 -3.17 -16.26
N SER A 522 2.89 -4.40 -16.79
CA SER A 522 2.64 -4.63 -18.22
C SER A 522 1.17 -4.64 -18.60
N VAL A 523 0.29 -5.24 -17.79
CA VAL A 523 -1.14 -5.38 -18.13
C VAL A 523 -1.84 -4.03 -18.33
N PRO A 524 -1.66 -3.01 -17.46
CA PRO A 524 -2.30 -1.71 -17.67
C PRO A 524 -1.91 -1.06 -19.00
N ILE A 525 -0.63 -1.15 -19.39
CA ILE A 525 -0.14 -0.61 -20.66
C ILE A 525 -0.85 -1.31 -21.82
N ILE A 526 -0.93 -2.65 -21.78
CA ILE A 526 -1.64 -3.44 -22.81
C ILE A 526 -3.11 -3.04 -22.90
N LEU A 527 -3.80 -2.87 -21.75
CA LEU A 527 -5.20 -2.44 -21.74
C LEU A 527 -5.37 -1.02 -22.30
N GLN A 528 -4.44 -0.11 -22.00
CA GLN A 528 -4.44 1.26 -22.55
C GLN A 528 -4.19 1.25 -24.07
N GLU A 529 -3.32 0.37 -24.58
CA GLU A 529 -3.11 0.16 -26.02
C GLU A 529 -4.35 -0.41 -26.74
N MET A 530 -5.26 -1.04 -25.99
CA MET A 530 -6.58 -1.46 -26.47
C MET A 530 -7.63 -0.32 -26.41
N GLY A 531 -7.27 0.85 -25.90
CA GLY A 531 -8.15 2.01 -25.74
C GLY A 531 -8.89 2.07 -24.40
N ILE A 532 -8.54 1.22 -23.44
CA ILE A 532 -9.16 1.24 -22.10
C ILE A 532 -8.59 2.42 -21.31
N GLN A 533 -9.49 3.29 -20.85
CA GLN A 533 -9.10 4.46 -20.07
C GLN A 533 -8.63 4.05 -18.67
N ASN A 534 -7.60 4.74 -18.16
CA ASN A 534 -6.98 4.42 -16.87
C ASN A 534 -7.99 4.40 -15.69
N ARG A 535 -9.05 5.19 -15.76
CA ARG A 535 -10.12 5.24 -14.72
C ARG A 535 -10.90 3.93 -14.55
N PHE A 536 -10.82 3.01 -15.51
CA PHE A 536 -11.46 1.69 -15.42
C PHE A 536 -10.50 0.59 -14.95
N ILE A 537 -9.22 0.91 -14.79
CA ILE A 537 -8.16 -0.03 -14.39
C ILE A 537 -7.88 0.16 -12.89
N HIS A 538 -8.12 -0.86 -12.09
CA HIS A 538 -7.93 -0.82 -10.64
C HIS A 538 -6.96 -1.91 -10.20
N PHE A 539 -5.98 -1.51 -9.40
CA PHE A 539 -5.03 -2.42 -8.77
C PHE A 539 -5.56 -2.86 -7.42
N ILE A 540 -5.67 -4.17 -7.23
CA ILE A 540 -6.08 -4.79 -5.96
C ILE A 540 -4.86 -5.16 -5.15
#